data_AF-A0A950BPB3-F1
#
_entry.id   AF-A0A950BPB3-F1
#
_cell.length_a   1.000
_cell.length_b   1.000
_cell.length_c   1.000
_cell.angle_alpha   90.00
_cell.angle_beta   90.00
_cell.angle_gamma   90.00
#
_symmetry.space_group_name_H-M   'P 1'
#
loop_
_entity.id
_entity.type
_entity.pdbx_description
1 polymer ?
#
loop_
_entity_poly.entity_id
_entity_poly.type
_entity_poly.pdbx_seq_one_letter_code
_entity_poly.pdbx_strand_id
1 'polypeptide(L)'
;MRSATLACAILIACAAGDAPRAGAQALDDNENLVMGNPSNAMADAVNSPDNFLVARKQFALSYNNSRMIPNWVSWHLDKGWIGGSGRRGVFRTDDELPDSWYHVTPGDYSETGFDRGHMCPSGDRTRTFEDNNA
;
A
#
# COMPACT_ATOMS: atom_id res chain seq x y z
N MET A 1 2.77 57.77 -40.51
CA MET A 1 3.88 56.99 -39.91
C MET A 1 3.32 56.19 -38.74
N ARG A 2 3.38 54.85 -38.89
CA ARG A 2 3.26 53.78 -37.87
C ARG A 2 2.01 53.73 -36.97
N SER A 3 0.99 53.04 -37.51
CA SER A 3 -0.06 52.32 -36.78
C SER A 3 0.58 51.32 -35.80
N ALA A 4 0.14 51.31 -34.54
CA ALA A 4 0.51 50.31 -33.55
C ALA A 4 -0.69 49.40 -33.28
N THR A 5 -0.68 48.21 -33.86
CA THR A 5 -1.67 47.16 -33.61
C THR A 5 -1.35 46.51 -32.27
N LEU A 6 -2.20 46.70 -31.27
CA LEU A 6 -2.11 46.03 -29.97
C LEU A 6 -2.70 44.63 -30.11
N ALA A 7 -1.83 43.62 -30.24
CA ALA A 7 -2.25 42.22 -30.26
C ALA A 7 -2.55 41.75 -28.83
N CYS A 8 -3.79 41.34 -28.61
CA CYS A 8 -4.28 40.74 -27.38
C CYS A 8 -3.66 39.34 -27.20
N ALA A 9 -2.75 39.19 -26.23
CA ALA A 9 -2.24 37.89 -25.82
C ALA A 9 -3.20 37.29 -24.78
N ILE A 10 -4.14 36.46 -25.25
CA ILE A 10 -4.94 35.61 -24.38
C ILE A 10 -4.02 34.49 -23.89
N LEU A 11 -3.56 34.61 -22.66
CA LEU A 11 -2.95 33.51 -21.90
C LEU A 11 -4.06 32.48 -21.62
N ILE A 12 -4.12 31.44 -22.45
CA ILE A 12 -4.85 30.22 -22.11
C ILE A 12 -3.99 29.50 -21.06
N ALA A 13 -4.27 29.78 -19.78
CA ALA A 13 -3.83 28.91 -18.71
C ALA A 13 -4.54 27.57 -18.90
N CYS A 14 -3.76 26.51 -19.14
CA CYS A 14 -4.28 25.16 -19.07
C CYS A 14 -4.75 24.92 -17.62
N ALA A 15 -6.06 24.84 -17.42
CA ALA A 15 -6.58 24.17 -16.25
C ALA A 15 -6.15 22.71 -16.38
N ALA A 16 -5.08 22.32 -15.66
CA ALA A 16 -4.83 20.92 -15.38
C ALA A 16 -6.09 20.42 -14.67
N GLY A 17 -6.90 19.64 -15.38
CA GLY A 17 -8.00 18.95 -14.75
C GLY A 17 -7.40 18.09 -13.64
N ASP A 18 -7.85 18.31 -12.41
CA ASP A 18 -7.62 17.40 -11.30
C ASP A 18 -8.29 16.08 -11.67
N ALA A 19 -7.56 15.24 -12.41
CA ALA A 19 -7.85 13.83 -12.46
C ALA A 19 -7.74 13.35 -11.00
N PRO A 20 -8.75 12.67 -10.45
CA PRO A 20 -8.63 12.12 -9.11
C PRO A 20 -7.38 11.25 -9.11
N ARG A 21 -6.43 11.55 -8.21
CA ARG A 21 -5.24 10.72 -8.03
C ARG A 21 -5.77 9.32 -7.74
N ALA A 22 -5.60 8.38 -8.67
CA ALA A 22 -6.19 7.05 -8.58
C ALA A 22 -5.87 6.33 -7.25
N GLY A 23 -4.77 6.73 -6.57
CA GLY A 23 -4.42 6.26 -5.23
C GLY A 23 -5.25 6.83 -4.07
N ALA A 24 -5.90 7.99 -4.21
CA ALA A 24 -6.77 8.56 -3.18
C ALA A 24 -8.15 7.87 -3.16
N GLN A 25 -8.70 7.49 -4.32
CA GLN A 25 -9.98 6.76 -4.37
C GLN A 25 -9.85 5.31 -3.88
N ALA A 26 -8.71 4.66 -4.14
CA ALA A 26 -8.43 3.32 -3.61
C ALA A 26 -8.28 3.28 -2.07
N LEU A 27 -8.10 4.46 -1.44
CA LEU A 27 -7.99 4.60 0.00
C LEU A 27 -9.34 4.73 0.70
N ASP A 28 -10.23 5.56 0.16
CA ASP A 28 -11.53 5.84 0.77
C ASP A 28 -12.48 4.63 0.76
N ASP A 29 -12.31 3.71 -0.21
CA ASP A 29 -13.12 2.50 -0.34
C ASP A 29 -12.48 1.23 0.29
N ASN A 30 -11.31 1.35 0.93
CA ASN A 30 -10.65 0.18 1.53
C ASN A 30 -11.23 -0.13 2.92
N GLU A 31 -11.93 -1.27 3.05
CA GLU A 31 -12.53 -1.71 4.32
C GLU A 31 -11.52 -1.85 5.48
N ASN A 32 -10.25 -2.06 5.16
CA ASN A 32 -9.18 -2.20 6.14
C ASN A 32 -8.73 -0.85 6.72
N LEU A 33 -9.21 0.28 6.17
CA LEU A 33 -8.87 1.65 6.59
C LEU A 33 -10.07 2.44 7.10
N VAL A 34 -11.17 1.77 7.46
CA VAL A 34 -12.39 2.42 8.02
C VAL A 34 -12.09 3.27 9.27
N MET A 35 -11.11 2.86 10.08
CA MET A 35 -10.66 3.61 11.26
C MET A 35 -9.63 4.71 10.93
N GLY A 36 -9.37 4.95 9.65
CA GLY A 36 -8.44 5.94 9.14
C GLY A 36 -7.05 5.38 8.82
N ASN A 37 -6.16 6.30 8.43
CA ASN A 37 -4.75 6.05 8.11
C ASN A 37 -3.87 6.57 9.26
N PRO A 38 -3.35 5.70 10.16
CA PRO A 38 -2.72 6.12 11.42
C PRO A 38 -1.53 7.08 11.29
N SER A 39 -0.79 6.99 10.19
CA SER A 39 0.43 7.78 9.96
C SER A 39 0.34 8.68 8.73
N ASN A 40 -0.85 8.84 8.12
CA ASN A 40 -1.01 9.48 6.82
C ASN A 40 -0.06 8.91 5.75
N ALA A 41 0.12 7.59 5.74
CA ALA A 41 0.94 6.89 4.76
C ALA A 41 0.46 7.17 3.34
N MET A 42 1.39 7.27 2.39
CA MET A 42 1.09 7.58 0.98
C MET A 42 1.66 6.49 0.07
N ALA A 43 0.92 6.17 -0.99
CA ALA A 43 1.41 5.30 -2.08
C ALA A 43 2.37 6.09 -2.99
N ASP A 44 3.46 6.57 -2.41
CA ASP A 44 4.49 7.38 -3.06
C ASP A 44 5.87 6.92 -2.56
N ALA A 45 6.48 6.01 -3.32
CA ALA A 45 7.76 5.40 -2.96
C ALA A 45 8.93 6.39 -2.98
N VAL A 46 8.80 7.51 -3.68
CA VAL A 46 9.87 8.51 -3.80
C VAL A 46 9.82 9.48 -2.62
N ASN A 47 8.63 9.97 -2.29
CA ASN A 47 8.46 11.01 -1.28
C ASN A 47 8.08 10.46 0.10
N SER A 48 7.73 9.18 0.22
CA SER A 48 7.33 8.55 1.49
C SER A 48 7.85 7.11 1.65
N PRO A 49 9.16 6.83 1.39
CA PRO A 49 9.68 5.47 1.43
C PRO A 49 9.58 4.78 2.80
N ASP A 50 9.64 5.56 3.88
CA ASP A 50 9.54 5.04 5.26
C ASP A 50 8.11 5.08 5.82
N ASN A 51 7.15 5.52 5.01
CA ASN A 51 5.73 5.61 5.35
C ASN A 51 4.88 5.26 4.12
N PHE A 52 5.29 4.22 3.40
CA PHE A 52 4.71 3.86 2.11
C PHE A 52 3.46 3.02 2.29
N LEU A 53 2.36 3.50 1.74
CA LEU A 53 1.08 2.84 1.90
C LEU A 53 0.94 1.69 0.91
N VAL A 54 0.72 0.50 1.46
CA VAL A 54 0.37 -0.70 0.73
C VAL A 54 -1.07 -1.04 1.06
N ALA A 55 -1.93 -1.00 0.05
CA ALA A 55 -3.35 -1.32 0.17
C ALA A 55 -3.65 -2.59 -0.63
N ARG A 56 -4.04 -3.66 0.08
CA ARG A 56 -4.51 -4.92 -0.51
C ARG A 56 -5.98 -5.12 -0.16
N LYS A 57 -6.58 -6.13 -0.77
CA LYS A 57 -7.93 -6.59 -0.41
C LYS A 57 -7.93 -7.14 1.03
N GLN A 58 -6.89 -7.86 1.40
CA GLN A 58 -6.83 -8.59 2.68
C GLN A 58 -6.35 -7.71 3.85
N PHE A 59 -5.59 -6.66 3.61
CA PHE A 59 -5.08 -5.77 4.65
C PHE A 59 -4.61 -4.46 4.03
N ALA A 60 -4.36 -3.46 4.87
CA ALA A 60 -3.58 -2.28 4.52
C ALA A 60 -2.40 -2.15 5.49
N LEU A 61 -1.28 -1.59 5.03
CA LEU A 61 -0.13 -1.32 5.89
C LEU A 61 0.62 -0.07 5.47
N SER A 62 1.38 0.50 6.41
CA SER A 62 2.45 1.45 6.12
C SER A 62 3.78 0.71 6.21
N TYR A 63 4.47 0.56 5.07
CA TYR A 63 5.78 -0.05 4.98
C TYR A 63 6.86 0.99 5.28
N ASN A 64 7.87 0.59 6.05
CA ASN A 64 9.05 1.39 6.33
C ASN A 64 10.27 0.79 5.62
N ASN A 65 10.73 1.41 4.53
CA ASN A 65 11.83 0.86 3.74
C ASN A 65 13.15 0.81 4.52
N SER A 66 13.46 1.83 5.34
CA SER A 66 14.67 1.85 6.16
C SER A 66 14.71 0.77 7.23
N ARG A 67 13.56 0.41 7.81
CA ARG A 67 13.44 -0.64 8.84
C ARG A 67 13.11 -2.01 8.25
N MET A 68 12.68 -2.06 6.99
CA MET A 68 12.26 -3.25 6.26
C MET A 68 11.11 -4.02 6.93
N ILE A 69 10.25 -3.29 7.66
CA ILE A 69 9.09 -3.82 8.38
C ILE A 69 7.94 -2.79 8.33
N PRO A 70 6.68 -3.20 8.54
CA PRO A 70 5.59 -2.23 8.63
C PRO A 70 5.69 -1.36 9.89
N ASN A 71 5.32 -0.08 9.76
CA ASN A 71 5.01 0.78 10.89
C ASN A 71 3.69 0.35 11.58
N TRP A 72 2.70 -0.01 10.76
CA TRP A 72 1.41 -0.55 11.20
C TRP A 72 0.83 -1.43 10.10
N VAL A 73 -0.05 -2.36 10.51
CA VAL A 73 -0.91 -3.15 9.62
C VAL A 73 -2.33 -3.06 10.18
N SER A 74 -3.30 -2.84 9.29
CA SER A 74 -4.72 -2.74 9.61
C SER A 74 -5.49 -3.72 8.74
N TRP A 75 -6.47 -4.41 9.33
CA TRP A 75 -7.31 -5.35 8.61
C TRP A 75 -8.69 -5.46 9.24
N HIS A 76 -9.72 -5.61 8.40
CA HIS A 76 -11.07 -5.90 8.85
C HIS A 76 -11.22 -7.41 9.11
N LEU A 77 -11.89 -7.79 10.18
CA LEU A 77 -12.18 -9.18 10.50
C LEU A 77 -13.67 -9.36 10.78
N ASP A 78 -14.30 -10.20 9.96
CA ASP A 78 -15.65 -10.68 10.17
C ASP A 78 -15.77 -12.15 9.78
N LYS A 79 -16.97 -12.71 9.84
CA LYS A 79 -17.23 -14.11 9.46
C LYS A 79 -16.97 -14.37 7.97
N GLY A 80 -17.05 -13.37 7.11
CA GLY A 80 -16.78 -13.48 5.68
C GLY A 80 -15.31 -13.72 5.36
N TRP A 81 -14.39 -13.37 6.27
CA TRP A 81 -12.97 -13.64 6.13
C TRP A 81 -12.52 -15.03 6.64
N ILE A 82 -13.40 -15.72 7.36
CA ILE A 82 -13.16 -17.03 7.95
C ILE A 82 -13.71 -18.14 7.06
N GLY A 83 -12.92 -19.20 6.87
CA GLY A 83 -13.30 -20.35 6.06
C GLY A 83 -12.45 -21.58 6.34
N GLY A 84 -12.33 -22.45 5.34
CA GLY A 84 -11.72 -23.76 5.47
C GLY A 84 -10.36 -23.92 4.77
N SER A 85 -9.74 -22.85 4.25
CA SER A 85 -8.48 -22.99 3.48
C SER A 85 -7.31 -23.53 4.30
N GLY A 86 -7.41 -23.48 5.64
CA GLY A 86 -6.32 -23.78 6.56
C GLY A 86 -5.17 -22.79 6.46
N ARG A 87 -4.15 -23.00 7.30
CA ARG A 87 -2.89 -22.24 7.26
C ARG A 87 -1.98 -22.78 6.16
N ARG A 88 -1.35 -21.89 5.40
CA ARG A 88 -0.38 -22.29 4.36
C ARG A 88 1.01 -22.62 4.88
N GLY A 89 1.51 -21.87 5.87
CA GLY A 89 2.84 -22.09 6.45
C GLY A 89 3.99 -21.74 5.50
N VAL A 90 3.71 -20.96 4.44
CA VAL A 90 4.71 -20.51 3.47
C VAL A 90 4.95 -19.01 3.69
N PHE A 91 6.22 -18.61 3.72
CA PHE A 91 6.64 -17.22 3.72
C PHE A 91 7.14 -16.84 2.33
N ARG A 92 6.84 -15.63 1.89
CA ARG A 92 7.17 -15.13 0.55
C ARG A 92 7.60 -13.67 0.59
N THR A 93 8.39 -13.30 -0.39
CA THR A 93 8.77 -11.91 -0.66
C THR A 93 7.58 -11.17 -1.27
N ASP A 94 7.43 -9.88 -0.99
CA ASP A 94 6.43 -9.02 -1.64
C ASP A 94 7.05 -8.37 -2.88
N ASP A 95 6.83 -9.00 -4.04
CA ASP A 95 7.34 -8.55 -5.34
C ASP A 95 6.59 -7.31 -5.88
N GLU A 96 5.54 -6.82 -5.21
CA GLU A 96 4.84 -5.59 -5.58
C GLU A 96 5.42 -4.34 -4.91
N LEU A 97 6.42 -4.48 -4.03
CA LEU A 97 7.21 -3.36 -3.54
C LEU A 97 8.04 -2.74 -4.68
N PRO A 98 8.40 -1.45 -4.60
CA PRO A 98 9.26 -0.82 -5.60
C PRO A 98 10.54 -1.65 -5.87
N ASP A 99 10.84 -1.90 -7.14
CA ASP A 99 12.00 -2.71 -7.57
C ASP A 99 13.35 -2.18 -7.08
N SER A 100 13.42 -0.87 -6.79
CA SER A 100 14.63 -0.22 -6.28
C SER A 100 14.88 -0.49 -4.80
N TRP A 101 13.94 -1.09 -4.09
CA TRP A 101 14.06 -1.42 -2.68
C TRP A 101 14.60 -2.83 -2.49
N TYR A 102 15.21 -3.06 -1.32
CA TYR A 102 15.49 -4.43 -0.91
C TYR A 102 14.17 -5.11 -0.52
N HIS A 103 13.91 -6.29 -1.08
CA HIS A 103 12.73 -7.06 -0.74
C HIS A 103 13.10 -8.14 0.28
N VAL A 104 12.57 -8.01 1.49
CA VAL A 104 12.83 -8.96 2.60
C VAL A 104 12.39 -10.36 2.19
N THR A 105 13.28 -11.31 2.42
CA THR A 105 13.06 -12.72 2.11
C THR A 105 12.88 -13.54 3.39
N PRO A 106 12.29 -14.75 3.31
CA PRO A 106 12.26 -15.66 4.45
C PRO A 106 13.65 -16.03 4.98
N GLY A 107 14.68 -15.92 4.13
CA GLY A 107 16.07 -16.20 4.45
C GLY A 107 16.66 -15.23 5.47
N ASP A 108 16.16 -13.99 5.54
CA ASP A 108 16.72 -12.93 6.39
C ASP A 108 16.52 -13.18 7.89
N TYR A 109 15.57 -14.07 8.22
CA TYR A 109 15.30 -14.52 9.59
C TYR A 109 15.93 -15.88 9.91
N SER A 110 16.52 -16.56 8.93
CA SER A 110 17.17 -17.86 9.16
C SER A 110 18.36 -17.72 10.11
N GLU A 111 18.47 -18.64 11.07
CA GLU A 111 19.59 -18.71 12.04
C GLU A 111 19.73 -17.47 12.95
N THR A 112 18.75 -16.57 12.95
CA THR A 112 18.75 -15.38 13.82
C THR A 112 18.31 -15.66 15.26
N GLY A 113 17.64 -16.79 15.49
CA GLY A 113 16.95 -17.09 16.75
C GLY A 113 15.55 -16.47 16.87
N PHE A 114 15.07 -15.74 15.86
CA PHE A 114 13.73 -15.17 15.81
C PHE A 114 12.81 -15.92 14.84
N ASP A 115 11.54 -16.02 15.22
CA ASP A 115 10.48 -16.48 14.32
C ASP A 115 10.00 -15.36 13.38
N ARG A 116 9.38 -15.77 12.28
CA ARG A 116 8.73 -14.87 11.32
C ARG A 116 7.28 -14.62 11.75
N GLY A 117 7.06 -13.55 12.49
CA GLY A 117 5.74 -13.16 13.02
C GLY A 117 4.82 -12.56 11.94
N HIS A 118 3.57 -13.01 11.89
CA HIS A 118 2.55 -12.39 11.03
C HIS A 118 1.93 -11.19 11.73
N MET A 119 1.77 -10.07 11.02
CA MET A 119 1.01 -8.91 11.52
C MET A 119 -0.49 -9.05 11.26
N CYS A 120 -0.89 -9.45 10.04
CA CYS A 120 -2.23 -9.96 9.74
C CYS A 120 -2.18 -11.49 9.89
N PRO A 121 -2.80 -12.08 10.91
CA PRO A 121 -2.67 -13.52 11.18
C PRO A 121 -3.24 -14.38 10.05
N SER A 122 -2.56 -15.48 9.71
CA SER A 122 -3.08 -16.45 8.72
C SER A 122 -4.46 -17.01 9.12
N GLY A 123 -4.74 -17.16 10.42
CA GLY A 123 -6.05 -17.62 10.92
C GLY A 123 -7.21 -16.68 10.55
N ASP A 124 -6.92 -15.39 10.36
CA ASP A 124 -7.91 -14.36 10.05
C ASP A 124 -8.23 -14.26 8.55
N ARG A 125 -7.52 -15.03 7.71
CA ARG A 125 -7.67 -15.01 6.25
C ARG A 125 -7.86 -16.43 5.72
N THR A 126 -8.93 -17.10 6.15
CA THR A 126 -9.18 -18.52 5.81
C THR A 126 -10.34 -18.74 4.84
N ARG A 127 -10.98 -17.67 4.34
CA ARG A 127 -12.07 -17.74 3.35
C ARG A 127 -11.65 -18.50 2.09
N THR A 128 -10.53 -18.11 1.48
CA THR A 128 -9.98 -18.76 0.28
C THR A 128 -8.49 -19.00 0.45
N PHE A 129 -7.95 -19.87 -0.40
CA PHE A 129 -6.50 -20.08 -0.47
C PHE A 129 -5.76 -18.78 -0.83
N GLU A 130 -6.27 -18.01 -1.79
CA GLU A 130 -5.68 -16.74 -2.21
C GLU A 130 -5.68 -15.70 -1.09
N ASP A 131 -6.76 -15.60 -0.32
CA ASP A 131 -6.82 -14.69 0.83
C ASP A 131 -5.78 -15.08 1.91
N ASN A 132 -5.54 -16.38 2.13
CA ASN A 132 -4.51 -16.85 3.07
C ASN A 132 -3.08 -16.64 2.59
N ASN A 133 -2.91 -16.52 1.27
CA ASN A 133 -1.62 -16.38 0.61
C ASN A 133 -1.32 -14.92 0.24
N ALA A 134 -2.10 -13.97 0.75
CA ALA A 134 -1.89 -12.54 0.57
C ALA A 134 -0.60 -12.04 1.21
#